data_AF-A0A2S2GFA5-F1
#
_entry.id   AF-A0A2S2GFA5-F1
#
_cell.length_a   1.000
_cell.length_b   1.000
_cell.length_c   1.000
_cell.angle_alpha   90.00
_cell.angle_beta   90.00
_cell.angle_gamma   90.00
#
_symmetry.space_group_name_H-M   'P 1'
#
loop_
_entity.id
_entity.type
_entity.pdbx_description
1 polymer ?
#
loop_
_entity_poly.entity_id
_entity_poly.type
_entity_poly.pdbx_seq_one_letter_code
_entity_poly.pdbx_strand_id
1 'polypeptide(L)'
;MLLDHEPKDLDTGQPVAVGFADEGDVYTLPGNEIEGWNGTMISLWSGRTTRLPSYEECTNMVDAEGTRKQQLTKNGVLCVRTSAGNIARLKLTALGSDGIGSDNRNMFDAVIWDAS
;
A
#
# COMPACT_ATOMS: atom_id res chain seq x y z
N MET A 1 11.44 -1.03 0.48
CA MET A 1 11.22 -1.22 -0.97
C MET A 1 11.22 0.14 -1.66
N LEU A 2 11.72 0.22 -2.89
CA LEU A 2 11.47 1.33 -3.81
C LEU A 2 10.26 0.99 -4.70
N LEU A 3 9.21 1.80 -4.65
CA LEU A 3 8.03 1.75 -5.53
C LEU A 3 8.14 2.83 -6.62
N ASP A 4 7.83 2.45 -7.85
CA ASP A 4 7.91 3.24 -9.08
C ASP A 4 6.86 2.71 -10.09
N HIS A 5 6.92 3.05 -11.38
CA HIS A 5 5.80 2.86 -12.33
C HIS A 5 5.50 1.42 -12.76
N GLU A 6 6.30 0.45 -12.35
CA GLU A 6 6.03 -0.97 -12.55
C GLU A 6 5.51 -1.62 -11.24
N PRO A 7 4.66 -2.65 -11.33
CA PRO A 7 3.96 -3.20 -10.16
C PRO A 7 4.94 -3.97 -9.27
N LYS A 8 4.68 -4.22 -7.97
CA LYS A 8 5.63 -4.95 -7.09
C LYS A 8 5.06 -6.19 -6.39
N ASP A 9 5.83 -7.30 -6.34
CA ASP A 9 5.43 -8.56 -5.70
C ASP A 9 5.67 -8.54 -4.18
N LEU A 10 4.58 -8.71 -3.43
CA LEU A 10 4.53 -8.72 -1.97
C LEU A 10 4.48 -10.13 -1.38
N ASP A 11 4.32 -11.17 -2.21
CA ASP A 11 4.20 -12.57 -1.79
C ASP A 11 5.57 -13.21 -1.52
N THR A 12 6.65 -12.49 -1.82
CA THR A 12 8.02 -12.93 -1.55
C THR A 12 8.38 -12.73 -0.06
N GLY A 13 8.79 -13.83 0.59
CA GLY A 13 9.24 -13.83 1.98
C GLY A 13 10.34 -12.80 2.29
N GLN A 14 10.16 -12.03 3.36
CA GLN A 14 11.12 -11.02 3.81
C GLN A 14 12.52 -11.65 4.09
N PRO A 15 13.64 -10.95 3.80
CA PRO A 15 13.78 -9.52 3.58
C PRO A 15 14.11 -9.22 2.11
N VAL A 16 13.18 -9.48 1.19
CA VAL A 16 13.35 -9.00 -0.18
C VAL A 16 12.77 -7.60 -0.28
N ALA A 17 13.50 -6.70 -0.93
CA ALA A 17 12.95 -5.43 -1.35
C ALA A 17 11.77 -5.74 -2.26
N VAL A 18 10.56 -5.53 -1.76
CA VAL A 18 9.35 -5.55 -2.57
C VAL A 18 9.68 -4.76 -3.87
N GLY A 19 9.58 -5.44 -5.00
CA GLY A 19 10.37 -5.19 -6.22
C GLY A 19 9.52 -5.44 -7.46
N PHE A 20 9.92 -4.92 -8.63
CA PHE A 20 9.07 -4.92 -9.84
C PHE A 20 8.61 -6.32 -10.24
N ALA A 21 7.33 -6.47 -10.55
CA ALA A 21 6.65 -7.69 -10.91
C ALA A 21 5.42 -7.37 -11.77
N ASP A 22 5.24 -8.07 -12.89
CA ASP A 22 4.06 -7.96 -13.76
C ASP A 22 2.74 -8.32 -13.03
N GLU A 23 2.84 -8.94 -11.85
CA GLU A 23 1.74 -9.39 -10.99
C GLU A 23 1.51 -8.50 -9.76
N GLY A 24 2.24 -7.39 -9.64
CA GLY A 24 2.25 -6.62 -8.40
C GLY A 24 0.91 -6.00 -8.00
N ASP A 25 0.71 -5.88 -6.69
CA ASP A 25 -0.62 -5.62 -6.13
C ASP A 25 -1.03 -4.16 -6.11
N VAL A 26 -0.07 -3.22 -6.04
CA VAL A 26 -0.33 -1.78 -5.93
C VAL A 26 0.65 -0.96 -6.75
N TYR A 27 0.18 0.18 -7.27
CA TYR A 27 0.98 1.17 -8.00
C TYR A 27 0.51 2.59 -7.72
N THR A 28 1.38 3.58 -7.93
CA THR A 28 1.05 5.01 -7.71
C THR A 28 0.73 5.73 -9.01
N LEU A 29 -0.26 6.61 -8.96
CA LEU A 29 -0.68 7.50 -10.04
C LEU A 29 -0.23 8.95 -9.77
N PRO A 30 -0.20 9.81 -10.82
CA PRO A 30 -0.03 11.25 -10.63
C PRO A 30 -1.05 11.82 -9.64
N GLY A 31 -0.67 12.89 -8.93
CA GLY A 31 -1.53 13.50 -7.92
C GLY A 31 -1.54 12.75 -6.58
N ASN A 32 -0.52 11.93 -6.30
CA ASN A 32 -0.36 11.20 -5.04
C ASN A 32 -1.50 10.21 -4.76
N GLU A 33 -1.98 9.51 -5.79
CA GLU A 33 -2.94 8.42 -5.62
C GLU A 33 -2.23 7.06 -5.64
N ILE A 34 -2.79 6.09 -4.95
CA ILE A 34 -2.41 4.68 -5.02
C ILE A 34 -3.60 3.86 -5.51
N GLU A 35 -3.33 2.92 -6.40
CA GLU A 35 -4.33 2.03 -6.98
C GLU A 35 -3.92 0.56 -6.82
N GLY A 36 -4.90 -0.27 -6.48
CA GLY A 36 -4.79 -1.71 -6.40
C GLY A 36 -5.01 -2.36 -7.77
N TRP A 37 -4.19 -3.35 -8.09
CA TRP A 37 -4.29 -4.15 -9.31
C TRP A 37 -4.89 -5.54 -9.01
N ASN A 38 -5.43 -6.21 -10.03
CA ASN A 38 -5.91 -7.60 -9.97
C ASN A 38 -6.88 -7.94 -8.81
N GLY A 39 -7.72 -7.00 -8.37
CA GLY A 39 -8.67 -7.24 -7.27
C GLY A 39 -8.14 -6.87 -5.88
N THR A 40 -6.92 -6.34 -5.80
CA THR A 40 -6.38 -5.73 -4.59
C THR A 40 -7.25 -4.57 -4.12
N MET A 41 -7.50 -4.53 -2.82
CA MET A 41 -8.30 -3.50 -2.15
C MET A 41 -7.44 -2.75 -1.15
N ILE A 42 -7.65 -1.44 -1.06
CA ILE A 42 -6.87 -0.51 -0.24
C ILE A 42 -7.84 0.31 0.63
N SER A 43 -7.56 0.38 1.92
CA SER A 43 -8.27 1.24 2.86
C SER A 43 -7.30 2.18 3.56
N LEU A 44 -7.69 3.45 3.69
CA LEU A 44 -6.93 4.43 4.47
C LEU A 44 -7.24 4.24 5.96
N TRP A 45 -6.21 4.01 6.76
CA TRP A 45 -6.33 4.02 8.21
C TRP A 45 -6.62 5.45 8.66
N SER A 46 -7.90 5.73 8.90
CA SER A 46 -8.31 6.96 9.58
C SER A 46 -7.66 6.94 10.96
N GLY A 47 -6.82 7.95 11.26
CA GLY A 47 -5.97 8.06 12.45
C GLY A 47 -6.72 8.19 13.77
N ARG A 48 -7.68 7.31 14.03
CA ARG A 48 -8.48 7.21 15.26
C ARG A 48 -7.61 6.83 16.46
N THR A 49 -6.39 6.33 16.22
CA THR A 49 -5.38 6.05 17.24
C THR A 49 -3.99 6.46 16.76
N THR A 50 -3.08 6.75 17.68
CA THR A 50 -1.65 7.01 17.40
C THR A 50 -0.86 5.72 17.12
N ARG A 51 -1.48 4.55 17.29
CA ARG A 51 -0.88 3.24 17.07
C ARG A 51 -1.10 2.79 15.62
N LEU A 52 -0.12 2.08 15.06
CA LEU A 52 -0.26 1.43 13.77
C LEU A 52 -1.23 0.23 13.87
N PRO A 53 -2.14 0.03 12.89
CA PRO A 53 -3.10 -1.07 12.92
C PRO A 53 -2.39 -2.43 12.94
N SER A 54 -2.98 -3.39 13.65
CA SER A 54 -2.60 -4.81 13.60
C SER A 54 -3.11 -5.48 12.32
N TYR A 55 -2.77 -6.76 12.13
CA TYR A 55 -3.34 -7.61 11.09
C TYR A 55 -4.88 -7.55 11.10
N GLU A 56 -5.51 -7.91 12.22
CA GLU A 56 -6.97 -7.95 12.35
C GLU A 56 -7.63 -6.59 12.09
N GLU A 57 -7.02 -5.50 12.59
CA GLU A 57 -7.52 -4.14 12.34
C GLU A 57 -7.44 -3.79 10.85
N CYS A 58 -6.34 -4.17 10.17
CA CYS A 58 -6.22 -3.95 8.73
C CYS A 58 -7.20 -4.80 7.92
N THR A 59 -7.37 -6.07 8.25
CA THR A 59 -8.36 -6.94 7.59
C THR A 59 -9.75 -6.34 7.69
N ASN A 60 -10.19 -5.98 8.89
CA ASN A 60 -11.51 -5.40 9.12
C ASN A 60 -11.71 -4.09 8.35
N MET A 61 -10.69 -3.23 8.30
CA MET A 61 -10.76 -1.96 7.57
C MET A 61 -10.85 -2.14 6.06
N VAL A 62 -10.10 -3.09 5.48
CA VAL A 62 -10.16 -3.36 4.05
C VAL A 62 -11.47 -4.05 3.68
N ASP A 63 -11.97 -4.94 4.52
CA ASP A 63 -13.26 -5.61 4.27
C ASP A 63 -14.45 -4.64 4.36
N ALA A 64 -14.39 -3.66 5.27
CA ALA A 64 -15.46 -2.69 5.47
C ALA A 64 -15.39 -1.48 4.52
N GLU A 65 -14.19 -0.94 4.30
CA GLU A 65 -13.98 0.36 3.65
C GLU A 65 -13.00 0.29 2.46
N GLY A 66 -12.60 -0.92 2.05
CA GLY A 66 -11.65 -1.12 0.97
C GLY A 66 -12.17 -0.61 -0.38
N THR A 67 -11.30 0.11 -1.09
CA THR A 67 -11.54 0.59 -2.44
C THR A 67 -10.37 0.22 -3.34
N ARG A 68 -10.55 0.32 -4.66
CA ARG A 68 -9.43 0.13 -5.59
C ARG A 68 -8.43 1.28 -5.58
N LYS A 69 -8.83 2.48 -5.17
CA LYS A 69 -8.00 3.69 -5.22
C LYS A 69 -8.10 4.46 -3.92
N GLN A 70 -6.96 5.00 -3.47
CA GLN A 70 -6.88 5.86 -2.30
C GLN A 70 -5.99 7.07 -2.58
N GLN A 71 -6.36 8.21 -2.01
CA GLN A 71 -5.51 9.39 -1.99
C GLN A 71 -4.45 9.22 -0.89
N LEU A 72 -3.18 9.33 -1.25
CA LEU A 72 -2.10 9.36 -0.26
C LEU A 72 -2.17 10.68 0.50
N THR A 73 -2.13 10.55 1.83
CA THR A 73 -2.08 11.67 2.75
C THR A 73 -0.76 11.62 3.51
N LYS A 74 -0.22 12.79 3.87
CA LYS A 74 1.01 12.85 4.66
C LYS A 74 0.83 12.11 5.98
N ASN A 75 1.79 11.26 6.34
CA ASN A 75 1.72 10.35 7.49
C ASN A 75 0.58 9.33 7.44
N GLY A 76 -0.03 9.12 6.26
CA GLY A 76 -1.08 8.14 6.06
C GLY A 76 -0.58 6.72 6.26
N VAL A 77 -1.45 5.87 6.78
CA VAL A 77 -1.23 4.43 6.84
C VAL A 77 -2.31 3.76 6.01
N LEU A 78 -1.92 2.85 5.14
CA LEU A 78 -2.83 2.07 4.31
C LEU A 78 -2.87 0.64 4.81
N CYS A 79 -4.05 0.06 4.78
CA CYS A 79 -4.24 -1.38 4.86
C CYS A 79 -4.59 -1.88 3.46
N VAL A 80 -3.97 -2.96 3.03
CA VAL A 80 -4.10 -3.53 1.70
C VAL A 80 -4.46 -5.00 1.83
N ARG A 81 -5.41 -5.48 1.04
CA ARG A 81 -5.64 -6.91 0.82
C ARG A 81 -5.31 -7.24 -0.63
N THR A 82 -4.31 -8.08 -0.83
CA THR A 82 -3.86 -8.49 -2.16
C THR A 82 -4.85 -9.45 -2.82
N SER A 83 -4.66 -9.69 -4.11
CA SER A 83 -5.46 -10.68 -4.85
C SER A 83 -5.26 -12.11 -4.33
N ALA A 84 -4.07 -12.42 -3.79
CA ALA A 84 -3.75 -13.67 -3.12
C ALA A 84 -4.32 -13.78 -1.69
N GLY A 85 -4.92 -12.70 -1.16
CA GLY A 85 -5.50 -12.66 0.18
C GLY A 85 -4.53 -12.22 1.27
N ASN A 86 -3.28 -11.92 0.94
CA ASN A 86 -2.32 -11.36 1.90
C ASN A 86 -2.81 -10.02 2.41
N ILE A 87 -2.50 -9.70 3.66
CA ILE A 87 -2.80 -8.40 4.24
C ILE A 87 -1.49 -7.65 4.41
N ALA A 88 -1.45 -6.41 3.96
CA ALA A 88 -0.30 -5.53 4.14
C ALA A 88 -0.69 -4.23 4.83
N ARG A 89 0.25 -3.72 5.62
CA ARG A 89 0.19 -2.38 6.20
C ARG A 89 1.32 -1.54 5.63
N LEU A 90 0.96 -0.44 4.98
CA LEU A 90 1.91 0.50 4.36
C LEU A 90 1.85 1.83 5.11
N LYS A 91 2.88 2.16 5.88
CA LYS A 91 3.00 3.47 6.51
C LYS A 91 3.82 4.38 5.62
N LEU A 92 3.22 5.47 5.14
CA LEU A 92 3.92 6.45 4.33
C LEU A 92 4.99 7.16 5.16
N THR A 93 6.25 7.08 4.71
CA THR A 93 7.41 7.72 5.34
C THR A 93 7.91 8.93 4.56
N ALA A 94 7.66 8.97 3.24
CA ALA A 94 7.85 10.15 2.41
C ALA A 94 6.76 10.25 1.35
N LEU A 95 6.13 11.41 1.26
CA LEU A 95 5.18 11.76 0.19
C LEU A 95 5.93 12.54 -0.89
N GLY A 96 5.85 12.07 -2.14
CA GLY A 96 6.40 12.78 -3.29
C GLY A 96 5.69 14.11 -3.55
N SER A 97 6.32 14.97 -4.36
CA SER A 97 5.69 16.23 -4.79
C SER A 97 4.39 15.98 -5.55
N ASP A 98 3.46 16.94 -5.49
CA ASP A 98 2.10 16.94 -6.05
C ASP A 98 2.02 16.96 -7.60
N GLY A 99 3.08 16.49 -8.29
CA GLY A 99 3.02 16.20 -9.73
C GLY A 99 3.57 17.28 -10.66
N ILE A 100 4.35 18.24 -10.18
CA ILE A 100 5.16 19.12 -11.07
C ILE A 100 6.63 18.72 -10.98
N GLY A 101 6.98 17.54 -11.52
CA GLY A 101 8.36 17.05 -11.58
C GLY A 101 8.49 15.53 -11.82
N SER A 102 9.71 15.09 -12.15
CA SER A 102 10.05 13.69 -12.47
C SER A 102 10.22 12.77 -11.25
N ASP A 103 9.97 13.27 -10.04
CA ASP A 103 10.21 12.53 -8.79
C ASP A 103 8.90 12.28 -8.02
N ASN A 104 8.09 11.35 -8.53
CA ASN A 104 6.80 10.94 -7.96
C ASN A 104 6.95 9.76 -6.99
N ARG A 105 8.14 9.55 -6.44
CA ARG A 105 8.44 8.39 -5.59
C ARG A 105 7.87 8.59 -4.19
N ASN A 106 6.97 7.70 -3.81
CA ASN A 106 6.44 7.60 -2.45
C ASN A 106 7.17 6.48 -1.70
N MET A 107 7.54 6.73 -0.45
CA MET A 107 8.23 5.72 0.38
C MET A 107 7.32 5.22 1.49
N PHE A 108 7.37 3.91 1.73
CA PHE A 108 6.55 3.24 2.74
C PHE A 108 7.40 2.28 3.60
N ASP A 109 7.11 2.27 4.89
CA ASP A 109 7.42 1.11 5.74
C ASP A 109 6.30 0.08 5.56
N ALA A 110 6.67 -1.15 5.19
CA ALA A 110 5.72 -2.21 4.89
C ALA A 110 5.81 -3.35 5.91
N VAL A 111 4.66 -3.86 6.33
CA VAL A 111 4.51 -5.15 7.00
C VAL A 111 3.51 -5.96 6.19
N ILE A 112 3.80 -7.23 5.95
CA ILE A 112 2.98 -8.14 5.16
C ILE A 112 2.70 -9.37 6.02
N TRP A 113 1.47 -9.82 6.01
CA TRP A 113 0.99 -11.03 6.66
C TRP A 113 0.42 -11.95 5.59
N ASP A 114 0.99 -13.14 5.49
CA ASP A 114 0.60 -14.13 4.50
C ASP A 114 -0.79 -14.69 4.80
N ALA A 115 -1.56 -14.94 3.75
CA ALA A 115 -2.77 -15.72 3.80
C ALA A 115 -2.40 -17.17 4.20
N SER A 116 -3.03 -17.64 5.26
CA SER A 116 -2.79 -18.98 5.83
C SER A 116 -3.39 -20.10 4.99
#